data_AF-A0A4Y2V0U2-F1
#
_entry.id   AF-A0A4Y2V0U2-F1
#
_cell.length_a   1.000
_cell.length_b   1.000
_cell.length_c   1.000
_cell.angle_alpha   90.00
_cell.angle_beta   90.00
_cell.angle_gamma   90.00
#
_symmetry.space_group_name_H-M   'P 1'
#
loop_
_entity.id
_entity.type
_entity.pdbx_description
1 polymer ?
#
loop_
_entity_poly.entity_id
_entity_poly.type
_entity_poly.pdbx_seq_one_letter_code
_entity_poly.pdbx_strand_id
1 'polypeptide(L)'
;MRKPHTIVVYPAKDSSEATSVEEILKNSIRPEANVKIRKFRKVKNQGVAVSCDSVKDIQSIISRLDGDNSAKETVSHRMPGKRHPSIILYDLPNSITDQEVQEALRTYTEDAENLCTRFKLKGKKPDTSHWVIEAPCKQFL
;
A
#
# COMPACT_ATOMS: atom_id res chain seq x y z
N MET A 1 -17.98 0.62 10.29
CA MET A 1 -18.05 0.65 8.81
C MET A 1 -17.03 -0.32 8.23
N ARG A 2 -17.43 -1.29 7.39
CA ARG A 2 -16.47 -2.17 6.69
C ARG A 2 -15.75 -1.36 5.60
N LYS A 3 -14.42 -1.45 5.56
CA LYS A 3 -13.63 -0.81 4.49
C LYS A 3 -14.00 -1.47 3.15
N PRO A 4 -14.26 -0.70 2.08
CA PRO A 4 -14.52 -1.26 0.77
C PRO A 4 -13.28 -2.01 0.28
N HIS A 5 -13.51 -3.04 -0.53
CA HIS A 5 -12.42 -3.76 -1.18
C HIS A 5 -11.86 -2.86 -2.28
N THR A 6 -10.54 -2.69 -2.35
CA THR A 6 -9.92 -1.78 -3.32
C THR A 6 -8.80 -2.46 -4.08
N ILE A 7 -8.73 -2.19 -5.38
CA ILE A 7 -7.59 -2.48 -6.24
C ILE A 7 -7.03 -1.17 -6.80
N VAL A 8 -5.71 -1.09 -7.00
CA VAL A 8 -5.07 0.08 -7.63
C VAL A 8 -4.52 -0.32 -8.98
N VAL A 9 -4.86 0.45 -10.00
CA VAL A 9 -4.44 0.25 -11.38
C VAL A 9 -3.55 1.43 -11.79
N TYR A 10 -2.47 1.15 -12.49
CA TYR A 10 -1.49 2.12 -12.97
C TYR A 10 -1.31 1.95 -14.48
N PRO A 11 -0.90 3.00 -15.20
CA PRO A 11 -0.41 2.81 -16.56
C PRO A 11 0.82 1.89 -16.52
N ALA A 12 1.00 1.08 -17.56
CA ALA A 12 2.22 0.32 -17.76
C ALA A 12 3.40 1.27 -17.99
N LYS A 13 4.61 0.89 -17.57
CA LYS A 13 5.80 1.76 -17.58
C LYS A 13 6.19 2.26 -18.98
N ASP A 14 5.79 1.53 -20.02
CA ASP A 14 6.11 1.80 -21.42
C ASP A 14 4.91 2.36 -22.20
N SER A 15 3.77 2.61 -21.53
CA SER A 15 2.58 3.17 -22.16
C SER A 15 2.77 4.67 -22.40
N SER A 16 2.90 5.06 -23.67
CA SER A 16 2.92 6.47 -24.10
C SER A 16 1.51 7.01 -24.39
N GLU A 17 0.45 6.33 -23.97
CA GLU A 17 -0.90 6.65 -24.44
C GLU A 17 -1.51 7.85 -23.72
N ALA A 18 -2.12 8.73 -24.51
CA ALA A 18 -2.93 9.86 -24.05
C ALA A 18 -4.23 9.44 -23.34
N THR A 19 -4.57 8.15 -23.35
CA THR A 19 -5.80 7.57 -22.81
C THR A 19 -5.70 7.41 -21.30
N SER A 20 -6.69 7.90 -20.56
CA SER A 20 -6.64 7.82 -19.10
C SER A 20 -6.89 6.37 -18.63
N VAL A 21 -6.14 5.90 -17.62
CA VAL A 21 -6.40 4.60 -16.95
C VAL A 21 -7.87 4.44 -16.54
N GLU A 22 -8.54 5.54 -16.20
CA GLU A 22 -9.97 5.54 -15.86
C GLU A 22 -10.86 5.20 -17.06
N GLU A 23 -10.50 5.64 -18.27
CA GLU A 23 -11.24 5.34 -19.51
C GLU A 23 -11.03 3.90 -19.94
N ILE A 24 -9.79 3.40 -19.85
CA ILE A 24 -9.47 1.98 -20.08
C ILE A 24 -10.31 1.11 -19.15
N LEU A 25 -10.37 1.46 -17.85
CA LEU A 25 -11.19 0.74 -16.88
C LEU A 25 -12.69 0.78 -17.21
N LYS A 26 -13.23 1.92 -17.65
CA LYS A 26 -14.64 2.03 -18.04
C LYS A 26 -14.96 1.22 -19.31
N ASN A 27 -14.03 1.12 -20.24
CA ASN A 27 -14.19 0.35 -21.47
C ASN A 27 -14.06 -1.16 -21.23
N SER A 28 -13.07 -1.58 -20.44
CA SER A 28 -12.85 -2.99 -20.10
C SER A 28 -13.90 -3.52 -19.12
N ILE A 29 -14.42 -2.67 -18.22
CA ILE A 29 -15.51 -3.03 -17.29
C ILE A 29 -16.85 -2.61 -17.88
N ARG A 30 -17.37 -3.42 -18.80
CA ARG A 30 -18.69 -3.18 -19.42
C ARG A 30 -19.82 -3.20 -18.37
N PRO A 31 -20.93 -2.47 -18.59
CA PRO A 31 -22.09 -2.49 -17.67
C PRO A 31 -22.70 -3.88 -17.44
N GLU A 32 -22.59 -4.78 -18.43
CA GLU A 32 -23.09 -6.16 -18.33
C GLU A 32 -22.31 -7.04 -17.32
N ALA A 33 -21.20 -6.52 -16.79
CA ALA A 33 -20.19 -7.27 -16.06
C ALA A 33 -20.61 -7.79 -14.67
N ASN A 34 -21.77 -7.40 -14.14
CA ASN A 34 -22.18 -7.63 -12.74
C ASN A 34 -21.14 -7.19 -11.69
N VAL A 35 -20.21 -6.30 -12.04
CA VAL A 35 -19.20 -5.77 -11.10
C VAL A 35 -19.77 -4.55 -10.39
N LYS A 36 -19.90 -4.64 -9.07
CA LYS A 36 -20.39 -3.52 -8.25
C LYS A 36 -19.25 -2.59 -7.87
N ILE A 37 -18.99 -1.59 -8.71
CA ILE A 37 -18.04 -0.53 -8.44
C ILE A 37 -18.72 0.57 -7.62
N ARG A 38 -18.12 0.92 -6.47
CA ARG A 38 -18.54 2.06 -5.65
C ARG A 38 -17.98 3.38 -6.15
N LYS A 39 -16.68 3.40 -6.45
CA LYS A 39 -15.96 4.65 -6.73
C LYS A 39 -14.63 4.41 -7.44
N PHE A 40 -14.32 5.30 -8.37
CA PHE A 40 -12.98 5.55 -8.90
C PHE A 40 -12.32 6.72 -8.16
N ARG A 41 -11.05 6.57 -7.78
CA ARG A 41 -10.27 7.64 -7.13
C ARG A 41 -8.89 7.72 -7.77
N LYS A 42 -8.55 8.89 -8.34
CA LYS A 42 -7.19 9.15 -8.83
C LYS A 42 -6.18 9.10 -7.69
N VAL A 43 -5.03 8.46 -7.94
CA VAL A 43 -3.89 8.37 -7.03
C VAL A 43 -2.63 8.91 -7.71
N LYS A 44 -1.52 9.00 -6.96
CA LYS A 44 -0.23 9.44 -7.50
C LYS A 44 0.20 8.56 -8.68
N ASN A 45 1.09 9.09 -9.52
CA ASN A 45 1.64 8.39 -10.69
C ASN A 45 0.57 7.93 -11.68
N GLN A 46 -0.43 8.79 -11.93
CA GLN A 46 -1.53 8.54 -12.88
C GLN A 46 -2.36 7.27 -12.60
N GLY A 47 -2.23 6.68 -11.41
CA GLY A 47 -2.99 5.51 -11.05
C GLY A 47 -4.44 5.84 -10.68
N VAL A 48 -5.29 4.82 -10.71
CA VAL A 48 -6.69 4.87 -10.29
C VAL A 48 -6.95 3.75 -9.28
N ALA A 49 -7.48 4.11 -8.11
CA ALA A 49 -8.00 3.17 -7.13
C ALA A 49 -9.48 2.91 -7.40
N VAL A 50 -9.85 1.64 -7.57
CA VAL A 50 -11.22 1.18 -7.81
C VAL A 50 -11.72 0.50 -6.53
N SER A 51 -12.79 1.05 -5.95
CA SER A 51 -13.44 0.49 -4.76
C SER A 51 -14.67 -0.32 -5.15
N CYS A 52 -14.80 -1.54 -4.62
CA CYS A 52 -15.87 -2.50 -4.89
C CYS A 52 -16.54 -2.99 -3.61
N ASP A 53 -17.72 -3.59 -3.77
CA ASP A 53 -18.50 -4.19 -2.68
C ASP A 53 -17.91 -5.50 -2.17
N SER A 54 -17.29 -6.29 -3.04
CA SER A 54 -16.78 -7.62 -2.70
C SER A 54 -15.39 -7.90 -3.29
N VAL A 55 -14.72 -8.92 -2.75
CA VAL A 55 -13.47 -9.45 -3.31
C VAL A 55 -13.70 -10.09 -4.69
N LYS A 56 -14.89 -10.66 -4.92
CA LYS A 56 -15.27 -11.28 -6.21
C LYS A 56 -15.31 -10.23 -7.33
N ASP A 57 -15.78 -9.02 -7.02
CA ASP A 57 -15.78 -7.89 -7.95
C ASP A 57 -14.34 -7.52 -8.34
N ILE A 58 -13.41 -7.48 -7.38
CA ILE A 58 -11.99 -7.22 -7.66
C ILE A 58 -11.40 -8.29 -8.57
N GLN A 59 -11.63 -9.57 -8.25
CA GLN A 59 -11.13 -10.68 -9.08
C GLN A 59 -11.68 -10.60 -10.50
N SER A 60 -12.95 -10.23 -10.66
CA SER A 60 -13.58 -10.04 -11.96
C SER A 60 -12.98 -8.87 -12.75
N ILE A 61 -12.50 -7.82 -12.07
CA ILE A 61 -11.77 -6.72 -12.72
C ILE A 61 -10.39 -7.23 -13.18
N ILE A 62 -9.65 -7.92 -12.30
CA ILE A 62 -8.32 -8.48 -12.61
C ILE A 62 -8.41 -9.40 -13.84
N SER A 63 -9.32 -10.37 -13.83
CA SER A 63 -9.46 -11.33 -14.94
C SER A 63 -9.80 -10.67 -16.27
N ARG A 64 -10.50 -9.52 -16.27
CA ARG A 64 -10.78 -8.78 -17.50
C ARG A 64 -9.59 -7.97 -17.99
N LEU A 65 -8.86 -7.32 -17.08
CA LEU A 65 -7.64 -6.60 -17.42
C LEU A 65 -6.57 -7.56 -17.95
N ASP A 66 -6.47 -8.76 -17.38
CA ASP A 66 -5.50 -9.76 -17.81
C ASP A 66 -5.94 -10.54 -19.07
N GLY A 67 -7.25 -10.56 -19.35
CA GLY A 67 -7.84 -11.25 -20.51
C GLY A 67 -7.95 -10.40 -21.77
N ASP A 68 -7.92 -9.07 -21.64
CA ASP A 68 -7.86 -8.13 -22.76
C ASP A 68 -6.39 -7.80 -23.06
N ASN A 69 -5.88 -8.30 -24.20
CA ASN A 69 -4.48 -8.09 -24.60
C ASN A 69 -4.11 -6.60 -24.66
N SER A 70 -5.04 -5.73 -25.07
CA SER A 70 -4.80 -4.28 -25.11
C SER A 70 -4.69 -3.69 -23.71
N ALA A 71 -5.58 -4.08 -22.79
CA ALA A 71 -5.52 -3.63 -21.41
C ALA A 71 -4.27 -4.16 -20.68
N LYS A 72 -3.89 -5.41 -20.92
CA LYS A 72 -2.76 -6.05 -20.25
C LYS A 72 -1.41 -5.39 -20.57
N GLU A 73 -1.25 -4.90 -21.79
CA GLU A 73 -0.03 -4.18 -22.20
C GLU A 73 -0.01 -2.72 -21.74
N THR A 74 -1.19 -2.11 -21.55
CA THR A 74 -1.33 -0.68 -21.23
C THR A 74 -1.48 -0.39 -19.75
N VAL A 75 -1.95 -1.34 -18.94
CA VAL A 75 -2.17 -1.14 -17.50
C VAL A 75 -1.58 -2.27 -16.66
N SER A 76 -1.13 -1.91 -15.46
CA SER A 76 -0.73 -2.85 -14.41
C SER A 76 -1.63 -2.67 -13.20
N HIS A 77 -1.93 -3.75 -12.49
CA HIS A 77 -2.74 -3.69 -11.28
C HIS A 77 -1.98 -4.23 -10.07
N ARG A 78 -2.36 -3.76 -8.89
CA ARG A 78 -1.88 -4.29 -7.61
C ARG A 78 -2.92 -4.14 -6.52
N MET A 79 -2.94 -5.12 -5.62
CA MET A 79 -3.65 -4.99 -4.36
C MET A 79 -2.96 -3.94 -3.47
N PRO A 80 -3.70 -3.03 -2.81
CA PRO A 80 -3.13 -2.17 -1.78
C PRO A 80 -2.46 -3.02 -0.70
N GLY A 81 -1.19 -2.73 -0.41
CA GLY A 81 -0.49 -3.39 0.69
C GLY A 81 -1.11 -3.06 2.04
N LYS A 82 -1.02 -3.99 3.00
CA LYS A 82 -1.33 -3.68 4.40
C LYS A 82 -0.31 -2.66 4.90
N ARG A 83 -0.77 -1.66 5.65
CA ARG A 83 0.12 -0.67 6.26
C ARG A 83 0.88 -1.36 7.40
N HIS A 84 2.20 -1.25 7.38
CA HIS A 84 3.03 -1.66 8.50
C HIS A 84 2.72 -0.76 9.71
N PRO A 85 2.38 -1.32 10.89
CA PRO A 85 2.27 -0.52 12.10
C PRO A 85 3.61 0.16 12.41
N SER A 86 3.52 1.26 13.15
CA SER A 86 4.69 2.02 13.57
C SER A 86 4.59 2.34 15.06
N ILE A 87 5.72 2.26 15.73
CA ILE A 87 5.90 2.59 17.14
C ILE A 87 6.79 3.83 17.21
N ILE A 88 6.53 4.73 18.16
CA ILE A 88 7.38 5.89 18.42
C ILE A 88 8.01 5.74 19.80
N LEU A 89 9.33 5.77 19.85
CA LEU A 89 10.11 5.83 21.08
C LEU A 89 10.53 7.28 21.32
N TYR A 90 10.15 7.85 22.46
CA TYR A 90 10.36 9.27 22.74
C TYR A 90 11.65 9.51 23.53
N ASP A 91 12.40 10.53 23.12
CA ASP A 91 13.51 11.12 23.88
C ASP A 91 14.64 10.10 24.15
N LEU A 92 14.92 9.27 23.14
CA LEU A 92 16.08 8.39 23.14
C LEU A 92 17.35 9.25 23.08
N PRO A 93 18.32 9.06 24.00
CA PRO A 93 19.64 9.66 23.89
C PRO A 93 20.25 9.40 22.51
N ASN A 94 20.87 10.42 21.92
CA ASN A 94 21.51 10.29 20.60
C ASN A 94 22.73 9.37 20.61
N SER A 95 23.26 9.04 21.79
CA SER A 95 24.31 8.03 21.97
C SER A 95 23.83 6.61 21.67
N ILE A 96 22.52 6.35 21.71
CA ILE A 96 21.96 5.01 21.46
C ILE A 96 21.94 4.72 19.97
N THR A 97 22.43 3.54 19.61
CA THR A 97 22.52 3.02 18.24
C THR A 97 21.26 2.28 17.82
N ASP A 98 21.05 2.15 16.50
CA ASP A 98 19.94 1.35 15.97
C ASP A 98 20.02 -0.12 16.39
N GLN A 99 21.24 -0.66 16.52
CA GLN A 99 21.47 -2.03 16.98
C GLN A 99 21.01 -2.24 18.43
N GLU A 100 21.38 -1.35 19.35
CA GLU A 100 20.97 -1.45 20.77
C GLU A 100 19.45 -1.39 20.92
N VAL A 101 18.78 -0.53 20.14
CA VAL A 101 17.31 -0.46 20.14
C VAL A 101 16.71 -1.75 19.58
N GLN A 102 17.26 -2.28 18.49
CA GLN A 102 16.79 -3.54 17.90
C GLN A 102 16.97 -4.72 18.87
N GLU A 103 18.14 -4.85 19.50
CA GLU A 103 18.43 -5.89 20.49
C GLU A 103 17.50 -5.78 21.70
N ALA A 104 17.28 -4.57 22.22
CA ALA A 104 16.34 -4.34 23.32
C ALA A 104 14.92 -4.76 22.94
N LEU A 105 14.45 -4.41 21.74
CA LEU A 105 13.12 -4.79 21.28
C LEU A 105 12.98 -6.30 21.00
N ARG A 106 14.05 -6.98 20.58
CA ARG A 106 14.10 -8.45 20.43
C ARG A 106 13.81 -9.21 21.71
N THR A 107 14.13 -8.65 22.87
CA THR A 107 13.82 -9.30 24.15
C THR A 107 12.31 -9.42 24.44
N TYR A 108 11.48 -8.60 23.79
CA TYR A 108 10.02 -8.55 24.03
C TYR A 108 9.19 -9.15 22.90
N THR A 109 9.80 -9.52 21.77
CA THR A 109 9.08 -10.15 20.66
C THR A 109 9.99 -11.02 19.80
N GLU A 110 9.55 -12.24 19.53
CA GLU A 110 10.22 -13.19 18.62
C GLU A 110 10.31 -12.64 17.18
N ASP A 111 9.44 -11.68 16.82
CA ASP A 111 9.38 -11.07 15.49
C ASP A 111 10.30 -9.84 15.32
N ALA A 112 11.05 -9.44 16.36
CA ALA A 112 11.76 -8.17 16.33
C ALA A 112 12.99 -8.13 15.42
N GLU A 113 13.37 -9.26 14.82
CA GLU A 113 14.35 -9.32 13.74
C GLU A 113 13.97 -8.44 12.54
N ASN A 114 12.68 -8.08 12.41
CA ASN A 114 12.19 -7.30 11.28
C ASN A 114 11.87 -5.82 11.61
N LEU A 115 12.14 -5.34 12.83
CA LEU A 115 11.86 -3.93 13.17
C LEU A 115 12.90 -3.00 12.54
N CYS A 116 12.43 -2.04 11.74
CA CYS A 116 13.31 -1.11 11.03
C CYS A 116 13.02 0.34 11.47
N THR A 117 14.07 1.08 11.84
CA THR A 117 13.96 2.53 12.03
C THR A 117 13.57 3.19 10.71
N ARG A 118 12.45 3.93 10.70
CA ARG A 118 12.00 4.69 9.51
C ARG A 118 12.70 6.04 9.44
N PHE A 119 12.63 6.77 10.53
CA PHE A 119 13.17 8.12 10.66
C PHE A 119 13.25 8.53 12.12
N LYS A 120 14.09 9.53 12.39
CA LYS A 120 14.30 10.13 13.71
C LYS A 120 13.86 11.59 13.65
N LEU A 121 13.20 12.07 14.69
CA LEU A 121 12.78 13.46 14.87
C LEU A 121 13.52 14.06 16.07
N LYS A 122 13.70 15.38 16.09
CA LYS A 122 14.27 16.06 17.25
C LYS A 122 13.44 15.77 18.51
N GLY A 123 14.11 15.35 19.58
CA GLY A 123 13.50 15.12 20.88
C GLY A 123 13.15 16.41 21.61
N LYS A 124 12.39 16.29 22.70
CA LYS A 124 12.05 17.41 23.59
C LYS A 124 13.22 17.80 24.47
N LYS A 125 14.08 16.83 24.82
CA LYS A 125 15.25 17.05 25.69
C LYS A 125 16.52 17.32 24.86
N PRO A 126 17.48 18.07 25.41
CA PRO A 126 18.80 18.22 24.79
C PRO A 126 19.42 16.86 24.49
N ASP A 127 20.06 16.74 23.33
CA ASP A 127 20.74 15.53 22.88
C ASP A 127 19.89 14.24 22.85
N THR A 128 18.60 14.41 22.54
CA THR A 128 17.69 13.28 22.33
C THR A 128 16.94 13.36 21.00
N SER A 129 16.45 12.21 20.56
CA SER A 129 15.62 12.05 19.36
C SER A 129 14.38 11.21 19.65
N HIS A 130 13.27 11.51 18.98
CA HIS A 130 12.14 10.58 18.90
C HIS A 130 12.35 9.66 17.71
N TRP A 131 12.24 8.34 17.89
CA TRP A 131 12.50 7.36 16.85
C TRP A 131 11.20 6.72 16.41
N VAL A 132 10.95 6.73 15.10
CA VAL A 132 9.81 6.03 14.51
C VAL A 132 10.30 4.71 13.94
N ILE A 133 9.80 3.61 14.50
CA ILE A 133 10.17 2.25 14.15
C ILE A 133 8.98 1.58 13.47
N GLU A 134 9.23 0.94 12.34
CA GLU A 134 8.24 0.17 11.59
C GLU A 134 8.33 -1.31 11.94
N ALA A 135 7.16 -1.93 12.16
CA ALA A 135 7.03 -3.37 12.28
C ALA A 135 6.36 -3.93 11.02
N PRO A 136 7.00 -4.85 10.28
CA PRO A 136 6.40 -5.38 9.07
C PRO A 136 5.15 -6.20 9.39
N CYS A 137 4.16 -6.04 8.53
CA CYS A 137 2.85 -6.67 8.71
C CYS A 137 2.91 -8.09 8.14
N LYS A 138 3.49 -9.05 8.87
CA LYS A 138 3.39 -10.48 8.51
C LYS A 138 2.10 -11.13 9.04
N GLN A 139 1.67 -10.81 10.26
CA GLN A 139 0.35 -11.19 10.76
C GLN A 139 -0.11 -10.21 11.86
N PHE A 140 -1.03 -9.32 11.51
CA PHE A 140 -2.12 -9.04 12.43
C PHE A 140 -3.34 -9.64 11.74
N LEU A 141 -3.68 -10.86 12.16
CA LEU A 141 -4.92 -11.55 11.81
C LEU A 141 -6.08 -10.91 12.58
#